data_AF-A0A7X9DHT9-F1
#
_entry.id   AF-A0A7X9DHT9-F1
#
_cell.length_a   1.000
_cell.length_b   1.000
_cell.length_c   1.000
_cell.angle_alpha   90.00
_cell.angle_beta   90.00
_cell.angle_gamma   90.00
#
_symmetry.space_group_name_H-M   'P 1'
#
loop_
_entity.id
_entity.type
_entity.pdbx_description
1 polymer ?
#
loop_
_entity_poly.entity_id
_entity_poly.type
_entity_poly.pdbx_seq_one_letter_code
_entity_poly.pdbx_strand_id
1 'polypeptide(L)'
;MKKKRIFCSYCGAPITVKFIDEKYRDHCDNCNTTFYENPLPVASCIVINDKREVLLVQRKNDPYKNMWCLPIGFAETGESIEQAALRELKEEAGVIGEIVRIIDVDTVSNYFYGDLAIITFEVKQLSPTIKAGDDALDAKFFPLSNYPPLAWESNEKALHKFIEIYKDVWAMIDSLKVIQPAITTHHDIPREKSKQYQLIASIIASLIESDIELFNLQWDSQVPKYNASHYTLLLSIHQKALETITLWLHGNRVWKNFREFSALGMQLKKEGVLLKDILSAIAISRKSIWMQVIEKNILHSPLEIYTALEINNRIILFYDKITYFIMKGYEHLI
;
A
#
# COMPACT_ATOMS: atom_id res chain seq x y z
N MET A 1 -33.47 -3.71 24.74
CA MET A 1 -33.45 -3.33 26.17
C MET A 1 -33.04 -4.57 26.95
N LYS A 2 -31.89 -4.52 27.63
CA LYS A 2 -31.37 -5.63 28.43
C LYS A 2 -32.39 -6.03 29.50
N LYS A 3 -32.96 -7.23 29.38
CA LYS A 3 -33.96 -7.71 30.32
C LYS A 3 -33.25 -8.22 31.57
N LYS A 4 -33.64 -7.70 32.74
CA LYS A 4 -33.09 -8.15 34.03
C LYS A 4 -33.46 -9.60 34.28
N ARG A 5 -32.51 -10.41 34.77
CA ARG A 5 -32.76 -11.80 35.16
C ARG A 5 -33.53 -11.81 36.49
N ILE A 6 -34.74 -12.34 36.48
CA ILE A 6 -35.62 -12.40 37.67
C ILE A 6 -35.59 -13.79 38.31
N PHE A 7 -35.38 -14.84 37.50
CA PHE A 7 -35.35 -16.24 37.91
C PHE A 7 -34.12 -16.96 37.38
N CYS A 8 -33.66 -17.97 38.11
CA CYS A 8 -32.54 -18.83 37.74
C CYS A 8 -32.90 -19.74 36.58
N SER A 9 -32.08 -19.74 35.52
CA SER A 9 -32.26 -20.60 34.35
C SER A 9 -32.07 -22.10 34.63
N TYR A 10 -31.47 -22.46 35.76
CA TYR A 10 -31.20 -23.86 36.14
C TYR A 10 -32.27 -24.45 37.06
N CYS A 11 -32.78 -23.68 38.02
CA CYS A 11 -33.68 -24.20 39.07
C CYS A 11 -34.97 -23.41 39.27
N GLY A 12 -35.20 -22.31 38.52
CA GLY A 12 -36.41 -21.49 38.62
C GLY A 12 -36.53 -20.62 39.88
N ALA A 13 -35.60 -20.70 40.82
CA ALA A 13 -35.60 -19.87 42.03
C ALA A 13 -35.36 -18.38 41.71
N PRO A 14 -35.84 -17.43 42.53
CA PRO A 14 -35.58 -16.01 42.35
C PRO A 14 -34.08 -15.69 42.45
N ILE A 15 -33.62 -14.71 41.66
CA ILE A 15 -32.23 -14.24 41.65
C ILE A 15 -32.02 -13.14 42.69
N THR A 16 -30.91 -13.22 43.42
CA THR A 16 -30.39 -12.16 44.30
C THR A 16 -29.14 -11.54 43.70
N VAL A 17 -28.71 -10.39 44.23
CA VAL A 17 -27.45 -9.74 43.82
C VAL A 17 -26.44 -9.92 44.95
N LYS A 18 -25.28 -10.50 44.67
CA LYS A 18 -24.19 -10.67 45.63
C LYS A 18 -22.90 -10.00 45.16
N PHE A 19 -22.09 -9.55 46.11
CA PHE A 19 -20.75 -9.03 45.84
C PHE A 19 -19.77 -10.21 45.74
N ILE A 20 -19.35 -10.54 44.52
CA ILE A 20 -18.51 -11.70 44.18
C ILE A 20 -17.46 -11.25 43.16
N ASP A 21 -16.18 -11.59 43.39
CA ASP A 21 -15.05 -11.21 42.54
C ASP A 21 -15.03 -9.69 42.25
N GLU A 22 -15.11 -8.89 43.33
CA GLU A 22 -15.08 -7.42 43.33
C GLU A 22 -16.23 -6.73 42.55
N LYS A 23 -17.27 -7.47 42.16
CA LYS A 23 -18.43 -6.93 41.42
C LYS A 23 -19.75 -7.43 42.00
N TYR A 24 -20.79 -6.62 41.88
CA TYR A 24 -22.16 -7.07 42.12
C TYR A 24 -22.65 -7.91 40.94
N ARG A 25 -23.10 -9.14 41.23
CA ARG A 25 -23.50 -10.12 40.22
C ARG A 25 -24.82 -10.75 40.59
N ASP A 26 -25.58 -11.10 39.56
CA ASP A 26 -26.76 -11.95 39.68
C ASP A 26 -26.32 -13.33 40.20
N HIS A 27 -26.93 -13.78 41.29
CA HIS A 27 -26.61 -15.02 41.98
C HIS A 27 -27.88 -15.76 42.38
N CYS A 28 -27.88 -17.08 42.25
CA CYS A 28 -28.94 -17.94 42.73
C CYS A 28 -28.54 -18.59 44.04
N ASP A 29 -29.20 -18.23 45.15
CA ASP A 29 -28.94 -18.80 46.47
C ASP A 29 -29.32 -20.29 46.57
N ASN A 30 -30.28 -20.76 45.77
CA ASN A 30 -30.79 -22.12 45.84
C ASN A 30 -29.83 -23.16 45.23
N CYS A 31 -29.25 -22.85 44.06
CA CYS A 31 -28.30 -23.75 43.39
C CYS A 31 -26.86 -23.21 43.38
N ASN A 32 -26.59 -22.17 44.19
CA ASN A 32 -25.30 -21.53 44.37
C ASN A 32 -24.60 -21.14 43.06
N THR A 33 -25.38 -20.67 42.06
CA THR A 33 -24.87 -20.34 40.72
C THR A 33 -24.72 -18.83 40.57
N THR A 34 -23.53 -18.39 40.16
CA THR A 34 -23.24 -16.98 39.84
C THR A 34 -23.32 -16.77 38.33
N PHE A 35 -24.05 -15.75 37.90
CA PHE A 35 -24.18 -15.40 36.50
C PHE A 35 -23.23 -14.26 36.13
N TYR A 36 -22.34 -14.54 35.20
CA TYR A 36 -21.42 -13.57 34.64
C TYR A 36 -22.07 -12.92 33.42
N GLU A 37 -21.94 -11.59 33.33
CA GLU A 37 -22.32 -10.84 32.15
C GLU A 37 -21.04 -10.49 31.38
N ASN A 38 -20.98 -10.95 30.13
CA ASN A 38 -19.88 -10.70 29.23
C ASN A 38 -20.37 -9.88 28.03
N PRO A 39 -19.52 -9.05 27.42
CA PRO A 39 -19.84 -8.40 26.17
C PRO A 39 -20.18 -9.44 25.09
N LEU A 40 -21.19 -9.14 24.26
CA LEU A 40 -21.57 -10.02 23.17
C LEU A 40 -20.58 -9.87 22.00
N PRO A 41 -20.06 -10.97 21.44
CA PRO A 41 -19.17 -10.91 20.29
C PRO A 41 -19.95 -10.55 19.01
N VAL A 42 -19.43 -9.57 18.28
CA VAL A 42 -20.00 -9.07 17.02
C VAL A 42 -18.89 -9.04 15.98
N ALA A 43 -19.15 -9.59 14.80
CA ALA A 43 -18.22 -9.59 13.68
C ALA A 43 -18.65 -8.54 12.66
N SER A 44 -17.69 -7.80 12.11
CA SER A 44 -17.88 -6.72 11.13
C SER A 44 -16.89 -6.87 9.98
N CYS A 45 -17.25 -6.43 8.78
CA CYS A 45 -16.43 -6.59 7.57
C CYS A 45 -16.20 -5.28 6.81
N ILE A 46 -14.96 -5.00 6.46
CA ILE A 46 -14.58 -3.97 5.47
C ILE A 46 -14.23 -4.67 4.17
N VAL A 47 -15.00 -4.37 3.13
CA VAL A 47 -14.73 -4.83 1.75
C VAL A 47 -14.53 -3.60 0.88
N ILE A 48 -13.36 -3.52 0.24
CA ILE A 48 -13.01 -2.42 -0.67
C ILE A 48 -12.85 -2.98 -2.08
N ASN A 49 -13.44 -2.29 -3.08
CA ASN A 49 -13.23 -2.62 -4.49
C ASN A 49 -12.02 -1.87 -5.08
N ASP A 50 -11.66 -2.20 -6.32
CA ASP A 50 -10.51 -1.59 -7.02
C ASP A 50 -10.64 -0.07 -7.22
N LYS A 51 -11.84 0.48 -7.13
CA LYS A 51 -12.13 1.93 -7.23
C LYS A 51 -12.01 2.66 -5.90
N ARG A 52 -11.54 2.00 -4.83
CA ARG A 52 -11.49 2.55 -3.46
C ARG A 52 -12.86 2.93 -2.93
N GLU A 53 -13.84 2.10 -3.21
CA GLU A 53 -15.18 2.22 -2.66
C GLU A 53 -15.39 1.13 -1.60
N VAL A 54 -16.01 1.50 -0.47
CA VAL A 54 -16.36 0.60 0.62
C VAL A 54 -17.76 0.05 0.44
N LEU A 55 -17.92 -1.26 0.65
CA LEU A 55 -19.22 -1.91 0.69
C LEU A 55 -19.94 -1.57 1.99
N LEU A 56 -21.12 -0.99 1.86
CA LEU A 56 -22.03 -0.73 2.98
C LEU A 56 -23.36 -1.44 2.75
N VAL A 57 -24.03 -1.77 3.85
CA VAL A 57 -25.39 -2.32 3.88
C VAL A 57 -26.33 -1.36 4.60
N GLN A 58 -27.56 -1.23 4.11
CA GLN A 58 -28.58 -0.38 4.72
C GLN A 58 -29.46 -1.19 5.67
N ARG A 59 -29.53 -0.78 6.94
CA ARG A 59 -30.24 -1.53 7.98
C ARG A 59 -31.75 -1.50 7.79
N LYS A 60 -32.40 -2.67 7.87
CA LYS A 60 -33.86 -2.83 7.78
C LYS A 60 -34.60 -2.65 9.11
N ASN A 61 -33.92 -2.95 10.21
CA ASN A 61 -34.51 -3.06 11.55
C ASN A 61 -33.91 -2.04 12.54
N ASP A 62 -34.66 -1.73 13.60
CA ASP A 62 -34.13 -0.94 14.72
C ASP A 62 -33.09 -1.72 15.54
N PRO A 63 -32.13 -1.02 16.19
CA PRO A 63 -31.91 0.43 16.14
C PRO A 63 -31.25 0.89 14.83
N TYR A 64 -31.30 2.20 14.55
CA TYR A 64 -30.68 2.84 13.38
C TYR A 64 -31.23 2.36 12.04
N LYS A 65 -32.55 2.10 11.99
CA LYS A 65 -33.23 1.74 10.74
C LYS A 65 -32.97 2.77 9.64
N ASN A 66 -32.77 2.29 8.41
CA ASN A 66 -32.42 3.06 7.20
C ASN A 66 -31.02 3.69 7.20
N MET A 67 -30.23 3.57 8.27
CA MET A 67 -28.83 3.99 8.25
C MET A 67 -27.95 2.94 7.58
N TRP A 68 -26.80 3.38 7.07
CA TRP A 68 -25.80 2.51 6.48
C TRP A 68 -24.81 2.03 7.54
N CYS A 69 -24.28 0.83 7.40
CA CYS A 69 -23.18 0.32 8.22
C CYS A 69 -22.30 -0.60 7.39
N LEU A 70 -21.13 -0.95 7.95
CA LEU A 70 -20.41 -2.12 7.45
C LEU A 70 -21.28 -3.37 7.65
N PRO A 71 -21.14 -4.41 6.81
CA PRO A 71 -21.74 -5.71 7.09
C PRO A 71 -21.34 -6.18 8.49
N ILE A 72 -22.33 -6.45 9.35
CA ILE A 72 -22.09 -6.62 10.78
C ILE A 72 -23.19 -7.44 11.47
N GLY A 73 -22.80 -8.42 12.27
CA GLY A 73 -23.75 -9.22 13.04
C GLY A 73 -23.13 -10.01 14.19
N PHE A 74 -23.99 -10.66 14.96
CA PHE A 74 -23.58 -11.40 16.15
C PHE A 74 -22.92 -12.72 15.77
N ALA A 75 -21.88 -13.11 16.51
CA ALA A 75 -21.37 -14.46 16.40
C ALA A 75 -22.34 -15.44 17.06
N GLU A 76 -22.62 -16.54 16.37
CA GLU A 76 -23.45 -17.64 16.86
C GLU A 76 -22.60 -18.69 17.61
N THR A 77 -23.29 -19.57 18.34
CA THR A 77 -22.62 -20.67 19.04
C THR A 77 -22.13 -21.71 18.04
N GLY A 78 -20.86 -22.10 18.13
CA GLY A 78 -20.28 -23.17 17.31
C GLY A 78 -19.56 -22.68 16.05
N GLU A 79 -19.52 -21.36 15.80
CA GLU A 79 -18.71 -20.74 14.76
C GLU A 79 -17.54 -19.93 15.35
N SER A 80 -16.48 -19.74 14.56
CA SER A 80 -15.43 -18.78 14.86
C SER A 80 -15.89 -17.35 14.52
N ILE A 81 -15.22 -16.35 15.07
CA ILE A 81 -15.58 -14.95 14.80
C ILE A 81 -15.36 -14.58 13.31
N GLU A 82 -14.39 -15.20 12.66
CA GLU A 82 -14.14 -15.09 11.21
C GLU A 82 -15.27 -15.70 10.40
N GLN A 83 -15.76 -16.88 10.83
CA GLN A 83 -16.90 -17.55 10.20
C GLN A 83 -18.16 -16.69 10.31
N ALA A 84 -18.41 -16.09 11.49
CA ALA A 84 -19.50 -15.15 11.70
C ALA A 84 -19.38 -13.96 10.72
N ALA A 85 -18.20 -13.35 10.59
CA ALA A 85 -17.99 -12.22 9.69
C ALA A 85 -18.32 -12.57 8.22
N LEU A 86 -17.83 -13.73 7.74
CA LEU A 86 -18.09 -14.19 6.38
C LEU A 86 -19.54 -14.62 6.15
N ARG A 87 -20.20 -15.19 7.17
CA ARG A 87 -21.63 -15.54 7.13
C ARG A 87 -22.47 -14.27 7.00
N GLU A 88 -22.28 -13.30 7.89
CA GLU A 88 -23.01 -12.02 7.88
C GLU A 88 -22.78 -11.25 6.58
N LEU A 89 -21.53 -11.18 6.10
CA LEU A 89 -21.21 -10.56 4.81
C LEU A 89 -21.98 -11.20 3.64
N LYS A 90 -22.14 -12.53 3.67
CA LYS A 90 -22.90 -13.27 2.67
C LYS A 90 -24.41 -13.07 2.83
N GLU A 91 -24.92 -13.05 4.06
CA GLU A 91 -26.34 -12.89 4.37
C GLU A 91 -26.84 -11.48 4.08
N GLU A 92 -26.07 -10.43 4.39
CA GLU A 92 -26.49 -9.05 4.22
C GLU A 92 -26.18 -8.50 2.82
N ALA A 93 -25.07 -8.91 2.20
CA ALA A 93 -24.60 -8.33 0.94
C ALA A 93 -24.41 -9.35 -0.20
N GLY A 94 -24.66 -10.64 0.03
CA GLY A 94 -24.49 -11.68 -0.98
C GLY A 94 -23.03 -11.94 -1.35
N VAL A 95 -22.07 -11.37 -0.60
CA VAL A 95 -20.66 -11.38 -0.94
C VAL A 95 -19.98 -12.60 -0.33
N ILE A 96 -19.33 -13.39 -1.20
CA ILE A 96 -18.37 -14.41 -0.79
C ILE A 96 -16.99 -13.77 -0.76
N GLY A 97 -16.26 -13.95 0.35
CA GLY A 97 -14.93 -13.39 0.56
C GLY A 97 -14.02 -14.27 1.41
N GLU A 98 -12.79 -13.80 1.58
CA GLU A 98 -11.75 -14.41 2.41
C GLU A 98 -11.21 -13.36 3.39
N ILE A 99 -11.05 -13.74 4.67
CA ILE A 99 -10.47 -12.85 5.69
C ILE A 99 -9.01 -12.57 5.35
N VAL A 100 -8.64 -11.29 5.31
CA VAL A 100 -7.25 -10.86 5.14
C VAL A 100 -6.58 -10.67 6.49
N ARG A 101 -7.20 -9.90 7.39
CA ARG A 101 -6.69 -9.58 8.73
C ARG A 101 -7.75 -8.88 9.59
N ILE A 102 -7.47 -8.76 10.87
CA ILE A 102 -8.20 -7.86 11.79
C ILE A 102 -7.74 -6.42 11.53
N ILE A 103 -8.69 -5.49 11.45
CA ILE A 103 -8.45 -4.05 11.34
C ILE A 103 -8.68 -3.37 12.69
N ASP A 104 -9.75 -3.74 13.39
CA ASP A 104 -10.06 -3.15 14.68
C ASP A 104 -10.78 -4.10 15.63
N VAL A 105 -10.60 -3.84 16.93
CA VAL A 105 -11.35 -4.44 18.03
C VAL A 105 -11.81 -3.30 18.93
N ASP A 106 -13.13 -3.10 19.00
CA ASP A 106 -13.74 -2.04 19.81
C ASP A 106 -14.75 -2.62 20.80
N THR A 107 -14.94 -1.95 21.93
CA THR A 107 -15.94 -2.30 22.92
C THR A 107 -16.92 -1.14 23.06
N VAL A 108 -18.19 -1.40 22.74
CA VAL A 108 -19.23 -0.37 22.75
C VAL A 108 -20.32 -0.75 23.72
N SER A 109 -20.70 0.17 24.62
CA SER A 109 -21.88 -0.02 25.45
C SER A 109 -23.11 0.49 24.71
N ASN A 110 -24.07 -0.38 24.49
CA ASN A 110 -25.30 -0.08 23.77
C ASN A 110 -26.52 -0.20 24.69
N TYR A 111 -27.39 0.81 24.70
CA TYR A 111 -28.61 0.78 25.54
C TYR A 111 -29.55 -0.40 25.21
N PHE A 112 -29.59 -0.83 23.95
CA PHE A 112 -30.47 -1.89 23.50
C PHE A 112 -29.90 -3.28 23.80
N TYR A 113 -28.62 -3.53 23.46
CA TYR A 113 -27.97 -4.85 23.52
C TYR A 113 -27.07 -5.08 24.75
N GLY A 114 -26.70 -4.02 25.48
CA GLY A 114 -25.65 -4.08 26.50
C GLY A 114 -24.26 -3.85 25.90
N ASP A 115 -23.23 -4.37 26.56
CA ASP A 115 -21.85 -4.24 26.09
C ASP A 115 -21.60 -5.20 24.92
N LEU A 116 -20.95 -4.70 23.87
CA LEU A 116 -20.61 -5.41 22.65
C LEU A 116 -19.10 -5.39 22.46
N ALA A 117 -18.52 -6.52 22.06
CA ALA A 117 -17.15 -6.61 21.57
C ALA A 117 -17.19 -6.78 20.05
N ILE A 118 -16.84 -5.72 19.32
CA ILE A 118 -16.95 -5.66 17.85
C ILE A 118 -15.56 -5.89 17.27
N ILE A 119 -15.41 -6.95 16.48
CA ILE A 119 -14.19 -7.30 15.77
C ILE A 119 -14.42 -7.02 14.29
N THR A 120 -13.66 -6.09 13.72
CA THR A 120 -13.77 -5.70 12.31
C THR A 120 -12.62 -6.28 11.50
N PHE A 121 -12.97 -7.02 10.45
CA PHE A 121 -12.03 -7.66 9.54
C PHE A 121 -11.95 -6.93 8.21
N GLU A 122 -10.77 -6.93 7.61
CA GLU A 122 -10.63 -6.70 6.17
C GLU A 122 -10.94 -8.01 5.44
N VAL A 123 -11.81 -7.94 4.44
CA VAL A 123 -12.24 -9.09 3.65
C VAL A 123 -12.00 -8.83 2.17
N LYS A 124 -11.31 -9.79 1.54
CA LYS A 124 -11.13 -9.79 0.09
C LYS A 124 -12.36 -10.42 -0.56
N GLN A 125 -13.03 -9.66 -1.42
CA GLN A 125 -14.15 -10.16 -2.21
C GLN A 125 -13.67 -11.18 -3.26
N LEU A 126 -14.35 -12.33 -3.33
CA LEU A 126 -14.13 -13.38 -4.33
C LEU A 126 -15.29 -13.50 -5.33
N SER A 127 -16.47 -13.06 -4.94
CA SER A 127 -17.69 -13.09 -5.77
C SER A 127 -17.76 -11.88 -6.72
N PRO A 128 -18.33 -12.03 -7.94
CA PRO A 128 -18.37 -10.97 -8.94
C PRO A 128 -19.51 -9.94 -8.73
N THR A 129 -20.50 -10.25 -7.89
CA THR A 129 -21.73 -9.45 -7.73
C THR A 129 -22.06 -9.21 -6.27
N ILE A 130 -22.62 -8.05 -5.98
CA ILE A 130 -23.24 -7.73 -4.68
C ILE A 130 -24.76 -7.84 -4.80
N LYS A 131 -25.42 -8.31 -3.75
CA LYS A 131 -26.88 -8.37 -3.68
C LYS A 131 -27.34 -8.26 -2.23
N ALA A 132 -28.15 -7.27 -1.91
CA ALA A 132 -28.76 -7.15 -0.59
C ALA A 132 -29.54 -8.43 -0.24
N GLY A 133 -29.34 -8.95 0.98
CA GLY A 133 -30.05 -10.12 1.50
C GLY A 133 -31.01 -9.79 2.64
N ASP A 134 -31.28 -10.74 3.52
CA ASP A 134 -32.54 -10.81 4.27
C ASP A 134 -32.79 -9.64 5.25
N ASP A 135 -31.73 -9.14 5.89
CA ASP A 135 -31.79 -8.06 6.88
C ASP A 135 -31.23 -6.71 6.38
N ALA A 136 -30.78 -6.65 5.13
CA ALA A 136 -30.36 -5.42 4.47
C ALA A 136 -31.45 -4.92 3.50
N LEU A 137 -31.81 -3.63 3.58
CA LEU A 137 -32.66 -2.99 2.58
C LEU A 137 -31.94 -2.80 1.24
N ASP A 138 -30.62 -2.60 1.30
CA ASP A 138 -29.77 -2.30 0.16
C ASP A 138 -28.31 -2.62 0.50
N ALA A 139 -27.49 -2.86 -0.52
CA ALA A 139 -26.05 -3.14 -0.40
C ALA A 139 -25.31 -2.52 -1.57
N LYS A 140 -24.41 -1.56 -1.29
CA LYS A 140 -23.77 -0.73 -2.33
C LYS A 140 -22.35 -0.33 -1.95
N PHE A 141 -21.56 -0.07 -2.98
CA PHE A 141 -20.25 0.54 -2.85
C PHE A 141 -20.34 2.06 -2.79
N PHE A 142 -19.63 2.67 -1.85
CA PHE A 142 -19.51 4.11 -1.69
C PHE A 142 -18.05 4.54 -1.73
N PRO A 143 -17.69 5.64 -2.41
CA PRO A 143 -16.33 6.16 -2.38
C PRO A 143 -15.85 6.40 -0.95
N LEU A 144 -14.63 5.98 -0.63
CA LEU A 144 -14.03 6.23 0.70
C LEU A 144 -13.89 7.73 1.02
N SER A 145 -13.88 8.58 0.00
CA SER A 145 -13.89 10.05 0.15
C SER A 145 -15.27 10.63 0.46
N ASN A 146 -16.35 9.88 0.22
CA ASN A 146 -17.72 10.38 0.31
C ASN A 146 -18.73 9.24 0.54
N TYR A 147 -18.66 8.63 1.72
CA TYR A 147 -19.63 7.64 2.19
C TYR A 147 -20.63 8.29 3.18
N PRO A 148 -21.87 7.78 3.29
CA PRO A 148 -22.86 8.32 4.21
C PRO A 148 -22.48 8.05 5.68
N PRO A 149 -22.97 8.85 6.65
CA PRO A 149 -22.75 8.60 8.07
C PRO A 149 -23.18 7.18 8.48
N LEU A 150 -22.32 6.49 9.23
CA LEU A 150 -22.57 5.11 9.61
C LEU A 150 -23.41 5.01 10.89
N ALA A 151 -24.17 3.92 11.01
CA ALA A 151 -25.06 3.63 12.14
C ALA A 151 -24.29 3.48 13.47
N TRP A 152 -23.04 3.05 13.40
CA TRP A 152 -22.22 2.71 14.57
C TRP A 152 -20.88 3.46 14.53
N GLU A 153 -20.54 4.13 15.63
CA GLU A 153 -19.25 4.83 15.77
C GLU A 153 -18.04 3.88 15.63
N SER A 154 -18.20 2.61 16.04
CA SER A 154 -17.17 1.59 15.86
C SER A 154 -16.86 1.30 14.38
N ASN A 155 -17.87 1.39 13.49
CA ASN A 155 -17.62 1.25 12.06
C ASN A 155 -16.81 2.43 11.51
N GLU A 156 -17.11 3.66 11.94
CA GLU A 156 -16.35 4.85 11.55
C GLU A 156 -14.89 4.74 12.01
N LYS A 157 -14.67 4.32 13.27
CA LYS A 157 -13.32 4.10 13.82
C LYS A 157 -12.54 3.06 13.03
N ALA A 158 -13.17 1.92 12.73
CA ALA A 158 -12.55 0.85 11.97
C ALA A 158 -12.21 1.30 10.54
N LEU A 159 -13.10 2.05 9.89
CA LEU A 159 -12.88 2.56 8.54
C LEU A 159 -11.76 3.61 8.49
N HIS A 160 -11.69 4.51 9.48
CA HIS A 160 -10.57 5.43 9.60
C HIS A 160 -9.23 4.71 9.80
N LYS A 161 -9.17 3.69 10.67
CA LYS A 161 -7.96 2.87 10.84
C LYS A 161 -7.57 2.17 9.54
N PHE A 162 -8.55 1.65 8.81
CA PHE A 162 -8.33 1.05 7.50
C PHE A 162 -7.71 2.05 6.50
N ILE A 163 -8.29 3.25 6.38
CA ILE A 163 -7.78 4.31 5.51
C ILE A 163 -6.36 4.69 5.91
N GLU A 164 -6.09 4.85 7.20
CA GLU A 164 -4.75 5.16 7.71
C GLU A 164 -3.71 4.08 7.37
N ILE A 165 -4.08 2.79 7.43
CA ILE A 165 -3.20 1.67 7.02
C ILE A 165 -2.83 1.76 5.54
N TYR A 166 -3.75 2.20 4.69
CA TYR A 166 -3.58 2.17 3.23
C TYR A 166 -3.22 3.52 2.60
N LYS A 167 -3.28 4.64 3.34
CA LYS A 167 -3.09 5.99 2.79
C LYS A 167 -1.78 6.14 2.02
N ASP A 168 -0.68 5.61 2.57
CA ASP A 168 0.65 5.74 1.97
C ASP A 168 0.74 4.88 0.71
N VAL A 169 0.17 3.67 0.73
CA VAL A 169 0.11 2.76 -0.43
C VAL A 169 -0.74 3.36 -1.55
N TRP A 170 -1.85 4.01 -1.21
CA TRP A 170 -2.71 4.66 -2.19
C TRP A 170 -2.08 5.91 -2.79
N ALA A 171 -1.48 6.76 -1.96
CA ALA A 171 -0.72 7.92 -2.44
C ALA A 171 0.41 7.49 -3.39
N MET A 172 1.10 6.40 -3.06
CA MET A 172 2.13 5.78 -3.91
C MET A 172 1.57 5.36 -5.26
N ILE A 173 0.48 4.58 -5.29
CA ILE A 173 -0.15 4.12 -6.54
C ILE A 173 -0.62 5.29 -7.39
N ASP A 174 -1.14 6.34 -6.77
CA ASP A 174 -1.60 7.53 -7.50
C ASP A 174 -0.44 8.29 -8.13
N SER A 175 0.72 8.36 -7.47
CA SER A 175 1.95 8.89 -8.08
C SER A 175 2.43 8.03 -9.25
N LEU A 176 2.37 6.70 -9.12
CA LEU A 176 2.78 5.76 -10.17
C LEU A 176 1.86 5.80 -11.39
N LYS A 177 0.56 6.00 -11.22
CA LYS A 177 -0.42 6.15 -12.31
C LYS A 177 -0.04 7.25 -13.31
N VAL A 178 0.59 8.32 -12.83
CA VAL A 178 1.02 9.45 -13.68
C VAL A 178 2.07 9.00 -14.70
N ILE A 179 2.96 8.09 -14.30
CA ILE A 179 4.08 7.62 -15.12
C ILE A 179 3.68 6.36 -15.91
N GLN A 180 2.90 5.47 -15.29
CA GLN A 180 2.44 4.23 -15.90
C GLN A 180 0.93 4.05 -15.66
N PRO A 181 0.08 4.52 -16.59
CA PRO A 181 -1.38 4.49 -16.46
C PRO A 181 -1.98 3.08 -16.28
N ALA A 182 -1.21 2.04 -16.63
CA ALA A 182 -1.60 0.64 -16.46
C ALA A 182 -1.61 0.17 -14.99
N ILE A 183 -0.92 0.87 -14.08
CA ILE A 183 -0.93 0.53 -12.64
C ILE A 183 -2.14 1.21 -12.01
N THR A 184 -3.19 0.46 -11.71
CA THR A 184 -4.44 1.04 -11.21
C THR A 184 -4.70 0.77 -9.74
N THR A 185 -4.18 -0.36 -9.24
CA THR A 185 -4.42 -0.88 -7.89
C THR A 185 -3.12 -1.41 -7.26
N HIS A 186 -3.17 -1.69 -5.95
CA HIS A 186 -2.06 -2.31 -5.24
C HIS A 186 -1.85 -3.78 -5.63
N HIS A 187 -2.86 -4.41 -6.23
CA HIS A 187 -2.76 -5.77 -6.77
C HIS A 187 -1.91 -5.84 -8.04
N ASP A 188 -1.81 -4.73 -8.78
CA ASP A 188 -0.96 -4.61 -9.96
C ASP A 188 0.54 -4.56 -9.58
N ILE A 189 0.84 -4.27 -8.31
CA ILE A 189 2.20 -4.30 -7.78
C ILE A 189 2.57 -5.75 -7.45
N PRO A 190 3.57 -6.34 -8.13
CA PRO A 190 3.96 -7.71 -7.86
C PRO A 190 4.40 -7.90 -6.40
N ARG A 191 4.02 -9.01 -5.78
CA ARG A 191 4.48 -9.37 -4.41
C ARG A 191 5.88 -9.98 -4.38
N GLU A 192 6.35 -10.50 -5.50
CA GLU A 192 7.70 -11.08 -5.63
C GLU A 192 8.75 -9.97 -5.79
N LYS A 193 9.82 -10.03 -4.98
CA LYS A 193 10.94 -9.07 -5.03
C LYS A 193 11.53 -8.87 -6.44
N SER A 194 11.66 -9.95 -7.21
CA SER A 194 12.19 -9.90 -8.59
C SER A 194 11.31 -9.07 -9.53
N LYS A 195 9.99 -9.19 -9.39
CA LYS A 195 9.02 -8.47 -10.20
C LYS A 195 8.84 -7.01 -9.72
N GLN A 196 8.98 -6.74 -8.42
CA GLN A 196 9.05 -5.38 -7.87
C GLN A 196 10.27 -4.62 -8.41
N TYR A 197 11.42 -5.29 -8.45
CA TYR A 197 12.63 -4.75 -9.07
C TYR A 197 12.39 -4.38 -10.54
N GLN A 198 11.77 -5.27 -11.33
CA GLN A 198 11.46 -5.02 -12.73
C GLN A 198 10.53 -3.82 -12.92
N LEU A 199 9.50 -3.68 -12.07
CA LEU A 199 8.56 -2.56 -12.11
C LEU A 199 9.27 -1.22 -11.85
N ILE A 200 10.08 -1.13 -10.79
CA ILE A 200 10.77 0.12 -10.47
C ILE A 200 11.87 0.41 -11.50
N ALA A 201 12.56 -0.63 -12.00
CA ALA A 201 13.52 -0.47 -13.08
C ALA A 201 12.86 0.07 -14.36
N SER A 202 11.67 -0.42 -14.74
CA SER A 202 10.93 0.09 -15.91
C SER A 202 10.43 1.51 -15.71
N ILE A 203 10.01 1.87 -14.49
CA ILE A 203 9.61 3.25 -14.15
C ILE A 203 10.80 4.20 -14.30
N ILE A 204 11.97 3.87 -13.74
CA ILE A 204 13.17 4.70 -13.86
C ILE A 204 13.62 4.81 -15.33
N ALA A 205 13.55 3.71 -16.08
CA ALA A 205 13.88 3.73 -17.51
C ALA A 205 12.93 4.64 -18.29
N SER A 206 11.62 4.52 -18.05
CA SER A 206 10.59 5.35 -18.67
C SER A 206 10.75 6.83 -18.31
N LEU A 207 11.14 7.14 -17.07
CA LEU A 207 11.45 8.50 -16.61
C LEU A 207 12.64 9.10 -17.38
N ILE A 208 13.72 8.34 -17.56
CA ILE A 208 14.89 8.79 -18.32
C ILE A 208 14.50 9.05 -19.78
N GLU A 209 13.68 8.19 -20.37
CA GLU A 209 13.22 8.32 -21.76
C GLU A 209 12.28 9.52 -21.95
N SER A 210 11.31 9.71 -21.06
CA SER A 210 10.33 10.80 -21.17
C SER A 210 10.95 12.17 -20.95
N ASP A 211 11.92 12.26 -20.03
CA ASP A 211 12.45 13.53 -19.54
C ASP A 211 13.91 13.77 -19.98
N ILE A 212 14.39 13.08 -21.03
CA ILE A 212 15.80 13.13 -21.48
C ILE A 212 16.34 14.56 -21.71
N GLU A 213 15.48 15.48 -22.19
CA GLU A 213 15.81 16.89 -22.37
C GLU A 213 16.08 17.59 -21.04
N LEU A 214 15.27 17.30 -20.02
CA LEU A 214 15.43 17.85 -18.67
C LEU A 214 16.72 17.33 -18.03
N PHE A 215 17.04 16.05 -18.23
CA PHE A 215 18.31 15.46 -17.84
C PHE A 215 19.50 16.20 -18.47
N ASN A 216 19.47 16.42 -19.79
CA ASN A 216 20.52 17.15 -20.50
C ASN A 216 20.66 18.59 -19.98
N LEU A 217 19.56 19.30 -19.74
CA LEU A 217 19.56 20.68 -19.22
C LEU A 217 20.14 20.77 -17.81
N GLN A 218 19.74 19.87 -16.90
CA GLN A 218 20.26 19.85 -15.54
C GLN A 218 21.74 19.48 -15.49
N TRP A 219 22.16 18.54 -16.34
CA TRP A 219 23.55 18.16 -16.50
C TRP A 219 24.39 19.33 -17.04
N ASP A 220 23.93 19.99 -18.11
CA ASP A 220 24.60 21.15 -18.72
C ASP A 220 24.86 22.28 -17.72
N SER A 221 23.90 22.52 -16.82
CA SER A 221 24.00 23.59 -15.82
C SER A 221 25.15 23.40 -14.81
N GLN A 222 25.62 22.16 -14.63
CA GLN A 222 26.59 21.79 -13.59
C GLN A 222 27.97 21.39 -14.17
N VAL A 223 28.07 21.18 -15.48
CA VAL A 223 29.31 20.71 -16.11
C VAL A 223 30.19 21.90 -16.49
N PRO A 224 31.51 21.81 -16.25
CA PRO A 224 32.44 22.86 -16.65
C PRO A 224 32.34 23.21 -18.15
N LYS A 225 32.13 24.49 -18.46
CA LYS A 225 32.05 25.00 -19.84
C LYS A 225 33.44 25.49 -20.27
N TYR A 226 34.14 24.66 -21.04
CA TYR A 226 35.44 25.00 -21.62
C TYR A 226 35.27 25.46 -23.08
N ASN A 227 35.74 24.66 -24.04
CA ASN A 227 35.55 24.86 -25.47
C ASN A 227 34.42 23.96 -26.00
N ALA A 228 33.91 24.30 -27.19
CA ALA A 228 32.78 23.59 -27.80
C ALA A 228 33.07 22.10 -28.05
N SER A 229 34.29 21.75 -28.48
CA SER A 229 34.70 20.35 -28.72
C SER A 229 34.69 19.48 -27.47
N HIS A 230 35.20 20.00 -26.35
CA HIS A 230 35.24 19.29 -25.06
C HIS A 230 33.82 19.09 -24.54
N TYR A 231 33.00 20.12 -24.64
CA TYR A 231 31.59 20.06 -24.24
C TYR A 231 30.83 18.98 -25.01
N THR A 232 30.94 18.96 -26.35
CA THR A 232 30.25 17.96 -27.19
C THR A 232 30.67 16.53 -26.81
N LEU A 233 31.94 16.31 -26.50
CA LEU A 233 32.41 15.01 -26.04
C LEU A 233 31.86 14.62 -24.67
N LEU A 234 31.88 15.53 -23.69
CA LEU A 234 31.33 15.26 -22.36
C LEU A 234 29.82 15.00 -22.42
N LEU A 235 29.08 15.74 -23.26
CA LEU A 235 27.66 15.54 -23.48
C LEU A 235 27.40 14.16 -24.12
N SER A 236 28.22 13.76 -25.10
CA SER A 236 28.09 12.43 -25.72
C SER A 236 28.26 11.30 -24.71
N ILE A 237 29.16 11.44 -23.73
CA ILE A 237 29.34 10.46 -22.65
C ILE A 237 28.12 10.42 -21.74
N HIS A 238 27.56 11.59 -21.38
CA HIS A 238 26.35 11.66 -20.57
C HIS A 238 25.18 10.96 -21.25
N GLN A 239 24.88 11.33 -22.49
CA GLN A 239 23.78 10.74 -23.27
C GLN A 239 23.97 9.25 -23.46
N LYS A 240 25.20 8.80 -23.77
CA LYS A 240 25.51 7.38 -23.91
C LYS A 240 25.37 6.61 -22.60
N ALA A 241 25.75 7.22 -21.47
CA ALA A 241 25.56 6.62 -20.16
C ALA A 241 24.08 6.42 -19.84
N LEU A 242 23.25 7.44 -20.08
CA LEU A 242 21.80 7.35 -19.88
C LEU A 242 21.16 6.30 -20.80
N GLU A 243 21.51 6.28 -22.08
CA GLU A 243 21.03 5.26 -23.05
C GLU A 243 21.38 3.85 -22.57
N THR A 244 22.64 3.63 -22.19
CA THR A 244 23.13 2.30 -21.79
C THR A 244 22.47 1.83 -20.48
N ILE A 245 22.26 2.74 -19.53
CA ILE A 245 21.54 2.44 -18.27
C ILE A 245 20.07 2.12 -18.55
N THR A 246 19.43 2.89 -19.41
CA THR A 246 18.02 2.68 -19.80
C THR A 246 17.84 1.30 -20.43
N LEU A 247 18.72 0.91 -21.36
CA LEU A 247 18.72 -0.43 -21.95
C LEU A 247 18.91 -1.53 -20.89
N TRP A 248 19.81 -1.31 -19.92
CA TRP A 248 20.06 -2.25 -18.83
C TRP A 248 18.88 -2.38 -17.88
N LEU A 249 18.22 -1.28 -17.53
CA LEU A 249 17.02 -1.26 -16.68
C LEU A 249 15.86 -2.02 -17.33
N HIS A 250 15.76 -1.99 -18.66
CA HIS A 250 14.84 -2.84 -19.43
C HIS A 250 15.25 -4.33 -19.51
N GLY A 251 16.38 -4.72 -18.89
CA GLY A 251 16.84 -6.10 -18.84
C GLY A 251 17.74 -6.52 -20.02
N ASN A 252 18.19 -5.59 -20.86
CA ASN A 252 19.05 -5.94 -22.00
C ASN A 252 20.51 -6.22 -21.58
N ARG A 253 21.17 -7.14 -22.29
CA ARG A 253 22.60 -7.42 -22.11
C ARG A 253 23.46 -6.36 -22.78
N VAL A 254 23.85 -5.34 -22.02
CA VAL A 254 24.65 -4.18 -22.49
C VAL A 254 26.17 -4.35 -22.43
N TRP A 255 26.68 -5.56 -22.17
CA TRP A 255 28.13 -5.79 -21.98
C TRP A 255 29.00 -5.40 -23.19
N LYS A 256 28.45 -5.39 -24.41
CA LYS A 256 29.16 -4.96 -25.62
C LYS A 256 29.32 -3.42 -25.69
N ASN A 257 28.36 -2.68 -25.15
CA ASN A 257 28.32 -1.21 -25.16
C ASN A 257 29.46 -0.60 -24.32
N PHE A 258 30.02 -1.35 -23.36
CA PHE A 258 31.14 -0.86 -22.54
C PHE A 258 32.44 -0.61 -23.33
N ARG A 259 32.64 -1.28 -24.47
CA ARG A 259 33.81 -1.05 -25.33
C ARG A 259 33.77 0.31 -26.03
N GLU A 260 32.57 0.82 -26.30
CA GLU A 260 32.37 2.14 -26.92
C GLU A 260 32.87 3.26 -25.99
N PHE A 261 32.71 3.09 -24.67
CA PHE A 261 33.26 4.01 -23.68
C PHE A 261 34.80 4.06 -23.68
N SER A 262 35.48 2.97 -24.02
CA SER A 262 36.94 3.01 -24.22
C SER A 262 37.33 3.81 -25.46
N ALA A 263 36.57 3.72 -26.55
CA ALA A 263 36.81 4.55 -27.74
C ALA A 263 36.61 6.05 -27.43
N LEU A 264 35.56 6.39 -26.67
CA LEU A 264 35.33 7.75 -26.19
C LEU A 264 36.49 8.23 -25.29
N GLY A 265 37.00 7.38 -24.40
CA GLY A 265 38.16 7.68 -23.57
C GLY A 265 39.41 8.05 -24.39
N MET A 266 39.69 7.31 -25.47
CA MET A 266 40.80 7.62 -26.38
C MET A 266 40.61 8.98 -27.07
N GLN A 267 39.39 9.27 -27.51
CA GLN A 267 39.05 10.54 -28.16
C GLN A 267 39.18 11.73 -27.20
N LEU A 268 38.73 11.58 -25.96
CA LEU A 268 38.87 12.60 -24.91
C LEU A 268 40.34 12.97 -24.66
N LYS A 269 41.24 11.98 -24.61
CA LYS A 269 42.68 12.24 -24.47
C LYS A 269 43.25 12.94 -25.69
N LYS A 270 42.86 12.52 -26.90
CA LYS A 270 43.30 13.13 -28.15
C LYS A 270 42.93 14.61 -28.23
N GLU A 271 41.73 14.96 -27.77
CA GLU A 271 41.25 16.35 -27.70
C GLU A 271 41.74 17.11 -26.45
N GLY A 272 42.47 16.46 -25.54
CA GLY A 272 43.06 17.10 -24.35
C GLY A 272 42.07 17.42 -23.23
N VAL A 273 40.96 16.68 -23.12
CA VAL A 273 39.99 16.84 -22.01
C VAL A 273 40.59 16.31 -20.72
N LEU A 274 40.60 17.10 -19.64
CA LEU A 274 41.23 16.68 -18.38
C LEU A 274 40.42 15.59 -17.67
N LEU A 275 41.12 14.67 -17.01
CA LEU A 275 40.53 13.55 -16.28
C LEU A 275 39.50 13.99 -15.23
N LYS A 276 39.80 15.07 -14.50
CA LYS A 276 38.90 15.63 -13.47
C LYS A 276 37.53 16.04 -14.05
N ASP A 277 37.51 16.49 -15.31
CA ASP A 277 36.31 17.00 -15.96
C ASP A 277 35.45 15.84 -16.47
N ILE A 278 36.10 14.79 -16.97
CA ILE A 278 35.47 13.52 -17.33
C ILE A 278 34.81 12.89 -16.10
N LEU A 279 35.54 12.77 -14.99
CA LEU A 279 35.01 12.20 -13.74
C LEU A 279 33.85 13.04 -13.19
N SER A 280 33.96 14.36 -13.23
CA SER A 280 32.89 15.28 -12.80
C SER A 280 31.64 15.12 -13.66
N ALA A 281 31.79 15.09 -14.99
CA ALA A 281 30.69 14.88 -15.93
C ALA A 281 29.92 13.57 -15.66
N ILE A 282 30.63 12.48 -15.39
CA ILE A 282 30.04 11.18 -15.09
C ILE A 282 29.33 11.21 -13.73
N ALA A 283 29.93 11.83 -12.72
CA ALA A 283 29.32 11.97 -11.39
C ALA A 283 28.03 12.80 -11.44
N ILE A 284 28.02 13.91 -12.21
CA ILE A 284 26.84 14.75 -12.42
C ILE A 284 25.77 13.97 -13.19
N SER A 285 26.16 13.19 -14.21
CA SER A 285 25.25 12.30 -14.94
C SER A 285 24.53 11.34 -13.99
N ARG A 286 25.26 10.64 -13.11
CA ARG A 286 24.65 9.75 -12.11
C ARG A 286 23.73 10.49 -11.15
N LYS A 287 24.14 11.67 -10.67
CA LYS A 287 23.34 12.50 -9.75
C LYS A 287 22.00 12.92 -10.39
N SER A 288 21.99 13.25 -11.67
CA SER A 288 20.78 13.72 -12.37
C SER A 288 19.62 12.72 -12.33
N ILE A 289 19.91 11.41 -12.38
CA ILE A 289 18.90 10.34 -12.25
C ILE A 289 18.13 10.46 -10.94
N TRP A 290 18.84 10.61 -9.83
CA TRP A 290 18.20 10.64 -8.52
C TRP A 290 17.53 11.98 -8.21
N MET A 291 18.08 13.09 -8.72
CA MET A 291 17.42 14.39 -8.62
C MET A 291 16.04 14.37 -9.28
N GLN A 292 15.93 13.77 -10.48
CA GLN A 292 14.65 13.64 -11.17
C GLN A 292 13.67 12.71 -10.45
N VAL A 293 14.18 11.57 -9.94
CA VAL A 293 13.36 10.63 -9.14
C VAL A 293 12.79 11.29 -7.89
N ILE A 294 13.57 12.16 -7.22
CA ILE A 294 13.13 12.92 -6.04
C ILE A 294 12.15 14.03 -6.45
N GLU A 295 12.46 14.83 -7.47
CA GLU A 295 11.59 15.93 -7.96
C GLU A 295 10.20 15.43 -8.37
N LYS A 296 10.12 14.24 -8.97
CA LYS A 296 8.86 13.61 -9.39
C LYS A 296 8.14 12.87 -8.27
N ASN A 297 8.65 12.91 -7.03
CA ASN A 297 8.05 12.25 -5.88
C ASN A 297 7.83 10.74 -6.10
N ILE A 298 8.80 10.04 -6.70
CA ILE A 298 8.69 8.62 -7.05
C ILE A 298 9.06 7.69 -5.85
N LEU A 299 9.62 8.23 -4.75
CA LEU A 299 10.14 7.44 -3.62
C LEU A 299 9.55 7.88 -2.26
N HIS A 300 8.28 7.56 -2.01
CA HIS A 300 7.64 7.92 -0.73
C HIS A 300 7.26 6.72 0.12
N SER A 301 7.20 5.50 -0.45
CA SER A 301 6.95 4.31 0.35
C SER A 301 8.24 3.66 0.87
N PRO A 302 8.22 3.01 2.06
CA PRO A 302 9.37 2.25 2.57
C PRO A 302 9.88 1.16 1.60
N LEU A 303 8.99 0.57 0.81
CA LEU A 303 9.33 -0.47 -0.17
C LEU A 303 10.03 0.12 -1.41
N GLU A 304 9.57 1.26 -1.91
CA GLU A 304 10.24 2.02 -2.97
C GLU A 304 11.60 2.49 -2.51
N ILE A 305 11.72 3.01 -1.29
CA ILE A 305 13.00 3.43 -0.72
C ILE A 305 13.99 2.25 -0.72
N TYR A 306 13.58 1.08 -0.24
CA TYR A 306 14.47 -0.09 -0.20
C TYR A 306 14.87 -0.56 -1.62
N THR A 307 13.91 -0.65 -2.53
CA THR A 307 14.16 -1.12 -3.90
C THR A 307 14.95 -0.10 -4.71
N ALA A 308 14.71 1.20 -4.50
CA ALA A 308 15.48 2.29 -5.08
C ALA A 308 16.90 2.34 -4.52
N LEU A 309 17.10 2.04 -3.23
CA LEU A 309 18.45 1.87 -2.67
C LEU A 309 19.19 0.70 -3.33
N GLU A 310 18.50 -0.42 -3.60
CA GLU A 310 19.08 -1.54 -4.33
C GLU A 310 19.43 -1.15 -5.78
N ILE A 311 18.53 -0.48 -6.49
CA ILE A 311 18.77 0.03 -7.85
C ILE A 311 19.91 1.05 -7.84
N ASN A 312 19.98 1.94 -6.84
CA ASN A 312 21.07 2.89 -6.67
C ASN A 312 22.42 2.19 -6.54
N ASN A 313 22.53 1.18 -5.70
CA ASN A 313 23.75 0.40 -5.57
C ASN A 313 24.18 -0.22 -6.91
N ARG A 314 23.23 -0.73 -7.70
CA ARG A 314 23.52 -1.29 -9.03
C ARG A 314 23.89 -0.23 -10.06
N ILE A 315 23.21 0.93 -10.07
CA ILE A 315 23.53 2.08 -10.93
C ILE A 315 24.93 2.61 -10.60
N ILE A 316 25.31 2.68 -9.31
CA ILE A 316 26.66 3.04 -8.88
C ILE A 316 27.69 2.10 -9.52
N LEU A 317 27.53 0.78 -9.35
CA LEU A 317 28.41 -0.21 -9.97
C LEU A 317 28.45 -0.11 -11.50
N PHE A 318 27.34 0.31 -12.12
CA PHE A 318 27.27 0.53 -13.56
C PHE A 318 28.11 1.74 -13.99
N TYR A 319 27.96 2.87 -13.31
CA TYR A 319 28.75 4.07 -13.55
C TYR A 319 30.23 3.88 -13.23
N ASP A 320 30.57 3.08 -12.22
CA ASP A 320 31.96 2.72 -11.91
C ASP A 320 32.59 1.93 -13.07
N LYS A 321 31.83 1.03 -13.70
CA LYS A 321 32.28 0.35 -14.93
C LYS A 321 32.44 1.30 -16.10
N ILE A 322 31.48 2.20 -16.35
CA ILE A 322 31.61 3.22 -17.39
C ILE A 322 32.91 4.00 -17.18
N THR A 323 33.13 4.47 -15.95
CA THR A 323 34.34 5.19 -15.55
C THR A 323 35.59 4.36 -15.85
N TYR A 324 35.65 3.11 -15.40
CA TYR A 324 36.78 2.20 -15.68
C TYR A 324 37.09 2.08 -17.17
N PHE A 325 36.08 1.86 -18.03
CA PHE A 325 36.31 1.70 -19.47
C PHE A 325 36.73 3.00 -20.15
N ILE A 326 36.21 4.16 -19.72
CA ILE A 326 36.69 5.47 -20.19
C ILE A 326 38.13 5.70 -19.77
N MET A 327 38.48 5.47 -18.50
CA MET A 327 39.85 5.61 -18.00
C MET A 327 40.83 4.68 -18.72
N LYS A 328 40.44 3.42 -18.94
CA LYS A 328 41.25 2.45 -19.68
C LYS A 328 41.53 2.92 -21.11
N GLY A 329 40.52 3.47 -21.80
CA GLY A 329 40.70 4.06 -23.13
C GLY A 329 41.55 5.33 -23.10
N TYR A 330 41.37 6.16 -22.07
CA TYR A 330 42.14 7.38 -21.85
C TYR A 330 43.62 7.07 -21.56
N GLU A 331 43.95 6.00 -20.84
CA GLU A 331 45.35 5.64 -20.58
C GLU A 331 46.03 5.01 -21.81
N HIS A 332 45.34 4.15 -22.56
CA HIS A 332 45.88 3.49 -23.75
C HIS A 332 45.96 4.43 -24.96
N LEU A 333 47.05 5.20 -25.00
CA LEU A 333 47.66 5.78 -26.20
C LEU A 333 49.16 5.50 -26.10
N ILE A 334 49.57 4.35 -26.64
CA ILE A 334 50.92 4.08 -27.15
C ILE A 334 50.71 3.52 -28.56
#